data_AF-A0A926NI35-F1
#
_entry.id   AF-A0A926NI35-F1
#
_cell.length_a   1.000
_cell.length_b   1.000
_cell.length_c   1.000
_cell.angle_alpha   90.00
_cell.angle_beta   90.00
_cell.angle_gamma   90.00
#
_symmetry.space_group_name_H-M   'P 1'
#
loop_
_entity.id
_entity.type
_entity.pdbx_description
1 polymer ?
#
loop_
_entity_poly.entity_id
_entity_poly.type
_entity_poly.pdbx_seq_one_letter_code
_entity_poly.pdbx_strand_id
1 'polypeptide(L)' 'MITYEPFRLWYVKHFPNHSRNDIAKETGLSRHTITKIWNDNHTKTETLERICETYKLRIEQVCEYREQK' A
#
# COMPACT_ATOMS: atom_id res chain seq x y z
N MET A 1 2.50 -8.52 13.24
CA MET A 1 3.18 -7.58 12.33
C MET A 1 2.16 -7.04 11.34
N ILE A 2 2.16 -5.73 11.09
CA ILE A 2 1.29 -5.14 10.05
C ILE A 2 1.85 -5.54 8.69
N THR A 3 0.98 -6.01 7.80
CA THR A 3 1.29 -6.26 6.39
C THR A 3 0.39 -5.42 5.49
N TYR A 4 0.91 -5.02 4.35
CA TYR A 4 0.21 -4.34 3.26
C TYR A 4 -0.12 -5.31 2.12
N GLU A 5 -0.08 -6.62 2.36
CA GLU A 5 -0.44 -7.62 1.37
C GLU A 5 -1.84 -7.41 0.76
N PRO A 6 -2.90 -7.06 1.53
CA PRO A 6 -4.21 -6.74 0.95
C PRO A 6 -4.13 -5.67 -0.13
N PHE A 7 -3.42 -4.57 0.14
CA PHE A 7 -3.20 -3.52 -0.85
C PHE A 7 -2.42 -4.02 -2.07
N ARG A 8 -1.32 -4.77 -1.87
CA ARG A 8 -0.49 -5.27 -2.98
C ARG A 8 -1.29 -6.17 -3.92
N LEU A 9 -2.05 -7.11 -3.36
CA LEU A 9 -2.89 -8.02 -4.12
C LEU A 9 -4.00 -7.27 -4.86
N TRP A 10 -4.64 -6.31 -4.17
CA TRP A 10 -5.65 -5.46 -4.77
C TRP A 10 -5.08 -4.65 -5.94
N TYR A 11 -3.91 -4.04 -5.78
CA TYR A 11 -3.28 -3.18 -6.79
C TYR A 11 -2.90 -3.98 -8.04
N VAL A 12 -2.21 -5.12 -7.88
CA VAL A 12 -1.83 -6.00 -9.00
C VAL A 12 -3.06 -6.51 -9.76
N LYS A 13 -4.16 -6.78 -9.05
CA LYS A 13 -5.41 -7.24 -9.66
C LYS A 13 -6.11 -6.15 -10.49
N HIS A 14 -6.14 -4.90 -10.01
CA HIS A 14 -6.86 -3.80 -10.69
C HIS A 14 -5.99 -3.09 -11.73
N PHE A 15 -4.67 -3.13 -11.58
CA PHE A 15 -3.71 -2.45 -12.44
C PHE A 15 -2.57 -3.39 -12.88
N PRO A 16 -2.86 -4.46 -13.65
CA PRO A 16 -1.88 -5.51 -13.97
C PRO A 16 -0.66 -5.02 -14.77
N ASN A 17 -0.79 -3.89 -15.48
CA ASN A 17 0.28 -3.29 -16.26
C ASN A 17 0.97 -2.12 -15.55
N HIS A 18 0.56 -1.77 -14.32
CA HIS A 18 1.17 -0.68 -13.58
C HIS A 18 2.38 -1.18 -12.79
N SER A 19 3.39 -0.32 -12.72
CA SER A 19 4.54 -0.55 -11.87
C SER A 19 4.33 0.06 -10.48
N ARG A 20 5.17 -0.33 -9.53
CA ARG A 20 5.23 0.32 -8.21
C ARG A 20 5.51 1.82 -8.29
N ASN A 21 6.17 2.29 -9.36
CA ASN A 21 6.42 3.72 -9.55
C ASN A 21 5.14 4.47 -9.92
N ASP A 22 4.14 3.81 -10.49
CA ASP A 22 2.87 4.44 -10.83
C ASP A 22 2.05 4.70 -9.57
N ILE A 23 2.14 3.81 -8.56
CA ILE A 23 1.61 4.08 -7.21
C ILE A 23 2.17 5.39 -6.65
N ALA A 24 3.48 5.61 -6.77
CA ALA A 24 4.12 6.84 -6.28
C ALA A 24 3.58 8.10 -6.99
N LYS A 25 3.30 8.01 -8.30
CA LYS A 25 2.70 9.12 -9.06
C LYS A 25 1.24 9.36 -8.68
N GLU A 26 0.46 8.29 -8.54
CA GLU A 26 -0.98 8.31 -8.24
C GLU A 26 -1.26 8.82 -6.82
N THR A 27 -0.44 8.43 -5.86
CA THR A 27 -0.59 8.78 -4.44
C THR A 27 0.16 10.06 -4.05
N GLY A 28 1.13 10.50 -4.87
CA GLY A 28 2.07 11.56 -4.51
C GLY A 28 3.08 11.15 -3.43
N LEU A 29 3.12 9.87 -3.04
CA LEU A 29 4.08 9.35 -2.07
C LEU A 29 5.47 9.17 -2.71
N SER A 30 6.51 9.27 -1.89
CA SER A 30 7.87 9.00 -2.36
C SER A 30 8.02 7.53 -2.78
N ARG A 31 8.88 7.27 -3.77
CA ARG A 31 9.25 5.89 -4.16
C ARG A 31 9.78 5.07 -2.97
N HIS A 32 10.49 5.73 -2.05
CA HIS A 32 10.99 5.08 -0.83
C HIS A 32 9.84 4.62 0.09
N THR A 33 8.78 5.42 0.22
CA THR A 33 7.57 5.04 0.95
C THR A 33 6.89 3.83 0.32
N ILE A 34 6.78 3.80 -1.02
CA ILE A 34 6.23 2.63 -1.72
C ILE A 34 7.07 1.38 -1.50
N THR A 35 8.40 1.50 -1.49
CA THR A 35 9.30 0.38 -1.16
C THR A 35 9.06 -0.14 0.26
N LYS A 36 8.79 0.74 1.24
CA LYS A 36 8.45 0.32 2.60
C LYS A 36 7.16 -0.49 2.65
N ILE A 37 6.11 0.00 1.97
CA ILE A 37 4.83 -0.71 1.83
C ILE A 37 5.04 -2.08 1.18
N TRP A 38 5.89 -2.15 0.16
CA TRP A 38 6.14 -3.41 -0.55
C TRP A 38 6.86 -4.47 0.29
N ASN A 39 7.63 -4.02 1.28
CA ASN A 39 8.44 -4.86 2.15
C ASN A 39 7.86 -5.00 3.57
N ASP A 40 6.59 -4.61 3.78
CA ASP A 40 5.93 -4.64 5.10
C ASP A 40 6.68 -3.89 6.21
N ASN A 41 7.42 -2.85 5.83
CA ASN A 41 8.08 -1.97 6.77
C ASN A 41 7.09 -0.95 7.34
N HIS A 42 7.38 -0.48 8.56
CA HIS A 42 6.57 0.51 9.23
C HIS A 42 6.41 1.81 8.40
N THR A 43 5.18 2.25 8.21
CA THR A 43 4.82 3.55 7.63
C THR A 43 3.97 4.36 8.60
N LYS A 44 3.96 5.68 8.40
CA LYS A 44 3.09 6.60 9.14
C LYS A 44 1.62 6.36 8.75
N THR A 45 0.69 6.67 9.65
CA THR A 45 -0.75 6.62 9.39
C THR A 45 -1.16 7.48 8.19
N GLU A 46 -0.55 8.66 8.02
CA GLU A 46 -0.76 9.55 6.86
C GLU A 46 -0.51 8.84 5.51
N THR A 47 0.43 7.88 5.47
CA THR A 47 0.68 7.08 4.26
C THR A 47 -0.50 6.16 3.93
N LEU A 48 -1.11 5.56 4.95
CA LEU A 48 -2.29 4.71 4.82
C LEU A 48 -3.49 5.53 4.38
N GLU A 49 -3.71 6.68 5.02
CA GLU A 49 -4.78 7.63 4.66
C GLU A 49 -4.68 8.04 3.20
N ARG A 50 -3.46 8.38 2.73
CA ARG A 50 -3.24 8.75 1.33
C ARG A 50 -3.63 7.64 0.36
N ILE A 51 -3.27 6.38 0.66
CA ILE A 51 -3.65 5.23 -0.17
C ILE A 51 -5.16 5.04 -0.17
N CYS A 52 -5.80 5.09 1.01
CA CYS A 52 -7.25 4.99 1.15
C CYS A 52 -7.96 6.07 0.32
N GLU A 53 -7.50 7.32 0.38
CA GLU A 53 -8.07 8.45 -0.35
C GLU A 53 -7.91 8.33 -1.87
N THR A 54 -6.71 7.96 -2.34
CA THR A 54 -6.36 7.82 -3.76
C THR A 54 -7.19 6.71 -4.42
N TYR A 55 -7.31 5.55 -3.78
CA TYR A 55 -7.94 4.37 -4.37
C TYR A 55 -9.36 4.09 -3.87
N LYS A 56 -9.90 4.96 -3.00
CA LYS A 56 -11.22 4.80 -2.35
C LYS A 56 -11.35 3.46 -1.63
N LEU A 57 -10.31 3.11 -0.88
CA LEU A 57 -10.22 1.88 -0.09
C LEU A 57 -10.46 2.16 1.39
N ARG A 58 -11.02 1.17 2.09
CA ARG A 58 -11.01 1.16 3.55
C ARG A 58 -9.66 0.69 4.08
N ILE A 59 -9.35 1.05 5.32
CA ILE A 59 -8.05 0.72 5.93
C ILE A 59 -7.78 -0.79 5.97
N GLU A 60 -8.81 -1.60 6.19
CA GLU A 60 -8.73 -3.06 6.24
C GLU A 60 -8.48 -3.69 4.85
N GLN A 61 -8.73 -2.94 3.78
CA GLN A 61 -8.36 -3.34 2.41
C GLN A 61 -6.92 -2.92 2.07
N VAL A 62 -6.31 -2.05 2.88
CA VAL A 62 -4.94 -1.58 2.68
C VAL A 62 -3.95 -2.41 3.49
N CYS A 63 -4.25 -2.66 4.76
CA CYS A 63 -3.37 -3.40 5.66
C CYS A 63 -4.14 -4.30 6.64
N GLU A 64 -3.45 -5.32 7.13
CA GLU A 64 -3.94 -6.23 8.16
C GLU A 64 -2.85 -6.59 9.16
N TYR A 65 -3.24 -7.06 10.35
CA TYR A 65 -2.31 -7.61 11.33
C TYR A 65 -2.14 -9.12 11.09
N ARG A 66 -0.91 -9.58 10.93
CA ARG A 66 -0.56 -11.01 10.89
C ARG A 66 0.22 -11.42 12.12
N GLU A 67 -0.12 -12.57 12.69
CA GLU A 67 0.71 -13.22 13.70
C GLU A 67 2.07 -13.61 13.09
N GLN A 68 3.15 -13.33 13.80
CA GLN A 68 4.46 -13.89 13.45
C GLN A 68 4.44 -15.37 13.84
N LYS A 69 4.53 -16.26 12.85
CA LYS A 69 4.80 -17.68 13.07
C LYS A 69 6.26 -17.91 13.38
#